data_AF-A0A8H2LH04-F1
#
_entry.id   AF-A0A8H2LH04-F1
#
_cell.length_a   1.000
_cell.length_b   1.000
_cell.length_c   1.000
_cell.angle_alpha   90.00
_cell.angle_beta   90.00
_cell.angle_gamma   90.00
#
_symmetry.space_group_name_H-M   'P 1'
#
loop_
_entity.id
_entity.type
_entity.pdbx_description
1 polymer ?
#
loop_
_entity_poly.entity_id
_entity_poly.type
_entity_poly.pdbx_seq_one_letter_code
_entity_poly.pdbx_strand_id
1 'polypeptide(L)'
;MYNVKRYIYENIKNILPNSVNNIIVGNNNYAPFIYGKDYVKHLNYLNTRTDKRDTEVLLLNTVNNAIKNVPYYRRLYKGKDINSIEMFKDTFEPIDKNIVLNNFDDFISDKIKLEDYDYVTTSGTSGVPLKMYLPKNRFSIEISTLHHYWSKIGYDFSKRGVIRMGQFAKNKRLEINPISKEYIFDGFRLNDNYLLEIYQCLKKYKIEFLHGYPSNLYFFGKFLIKHNLDYSFIKGMFSSSEQVSPHMYSFFNKILGIPFVDFYGHTEKLIFAATNGVSSDYYVDSRYGYTEILNSQNNATVEGELVGTTLNNQGMPLIRYKSGDEAILSQKTSVDDIKFGNLVLKGIKGRLSSSKIFYKNGDYVTATALVLHGDIYEKIDGLQYFQKEKGKLDVRIVKNESFRNETEQELKSVFDEKFNSNIDYKLVYVKELEKKENGKLLLLISKI
;
A
#
# COMPACT_ATOMS: atom_id res chain seq x y z
N MET A 1 19.26 11.11 25.32
CA MET A 1 20.33 11.31 24.31
C MET A 1 19.66 11.68 22.99
N TYR A 2 19.64 12.96 22.67
CA TYR A 2 19.22 13.45 21.35
C TYR A 2 20.11 12.75 20.31
N ASN A 3 19.52 11.86 19.51
CA ASN A 3 20.27 10.84 18.78
C ASN A 3 21.06 11.52 17.65
N VAL A 4 22.40 11.51 17.71
CA VAL A 4 23.29 12.00 16.64
C VAL A 4 22.85 11.44 15.28
N LYS A 5 22.30 10.22 15.25
CA LYS A 5 21.75 9.59 14.04
C LYS A 5 20.47 10.23 13.52
N ARG A 6 19.59 10.76 14.38
CA ARG A 6 18.42 11.55 13.97
C ARG A 6 18.86 12.89 13.40
N TYR A 7 19.88 13.51 14.00
CA TYR A 7 20.51 14.70 13.43
C TYR A 7 21.15 14.41 12.05
N ILE A 8 21.86 13.30 11.87
CA ILE A 8 22.35 12.84 10.55
C ILE A 8 21.18 12.57 9.59
N TYR A 9 20.11 11.92 10.05
CA TYR A 9 18.92 11.61 9.25
C TYR A 9 18.19 12.86 8.75
N GLU A 10 18.06 13.89 9.61
CA GLU A 10 17.36 15.14 9.30
C GLU A 10 18.26 16.14 8.54
N ASN A 11 19.58 16.12 8.78
CA ASN A 11 20.49 17.15 8.28
C ASN A 11 21.50 16.69 7.21
N ILE A 12 21.81 15.39 7.04
CA ILE A 12 22.92 14.97 6.15
C ILE A 12 22.46 14.41 4.81
N LYS A 13 21.30 13.72 4.74
CA LYS A 13 20.83 13.05 3.51
C LYS A 13 20.72 13.98 2.29
N ASN A 14 20.37 15.24 2.51
CA ASN A 14 20.16 16.25 1.47
C ASN A 14 21.38 17.14 1.21
N ILE A 15 22.44 17.01 2.02
CA ILE A 15 23.61 17.90 1.98
C ILE A 15 24.80 17.24 1.28
N LEU A 16 24.98 15.93 1.46
CA LEU A 16 26.15 15.24 0.92
C LEU A 16 25.99 14.84 -0.56
N PRO A 17 27.06 14.94 -1.37
CA PRO A 17 27.08 14.39 -2.72
C PRO A 17 26.86 12.88 -2.73
N ASN A 18 26.25 12.36 -3.80
CA ASN A 18 26.02 10.91 -3.97
C ASN A 18 27.29 10.07 -3.86
N SER A 19 28.46 10.58 -4.26
CA SER A 19 29.74 9.88 -4.11
C SER A 19 30.05 9.58 -2.65
N VAL A 20 29.81 10.54 -1.75
CA VAL A 20 30.01 10.39 -0.30
C VAL A 20 28.93 9.49 0.30
N ASN A 21 27.65 9.71 -0.04
CA ASN A 21 26.56 8.87 0.44
C ASN A 21 26.76 7.39 0.07
N ASN A 22 27.27 7.09 -1.13
CA ASN A 22 27.58 5.73 -1.55
C ASN A 22 28.66 5.05 -0.68
N ILE A 23 29.65 5.79 -0.19
CA ILE A 23 30.66 5.27 0.74
C ILE A 23 29.99 4.92 2.08
N ILE A 24 29.08 5.76 2.58
CA ILE A 24 28.35 5.52 3.82
C ILE A 24 27.46 4.26 3.70
N VAL A 25 26.80 4.05 2.55
CA VAL A 25 26.01 2.83 2.28
C VAL A 25 26.81 1.56 2.52
N GLY A 26 28.08 1.51 2.09
CA GLY A 26 28.94 0.33 2.24
C GLY A 26 29.30 -0.01 3.69
N ASN A 27 29.26 0.97 4.59
CA ASN A 27 29.56 0.81 6.01
C ASN A 27 28.29 0.60 6.86
N ASN A 28 27.10 0.76 6.27
CA ASN A 28 25.82 0.58 6.93
C ASN A 28 25.28 -0.85 6.72
N ASN A 29 25.74 -1.80 7.54
CA ASN A 29 25.41 -3.22 7.37
C ASN A 29 24.50 -3.80 8.46
N TYR A 30 24.01 -2.98 9.40
CA TYR A 30 23.18 -3.48 10.50
C TYR A 30 21.97 -2.58 10.77
N ALA A 31 20.81 -3.01 10.26
CA ALA A 31 19.53 -2.32 10.41
C ALA A 31 19.18 -1.94 11.86
N PRO A 32 19.41 -2.79 12.88
CA PRO A 32 19.17 -2.43 14.29
C PRO A 32 19.88 -1.16 14.76
N PHE A 33 21.10 -0.89 14.29
CA PHE A 33 21.81 0.33 14.66
C PHE A 33 21.17 1.59 14.08
N ILE A 34 20.42 1.46 12.99
CA ILE A 34 19.75 2.56 12.30
C ILE A 34 18.35 2.79 12.88
N TYR A 35 17.54 1.74 12.97
CA TYR A 35 16.12 1.84 13.29
C TYR A 35 15.82 1.72 14.80
N GLY A 36 16.85 1.44 15.61
CA GLY A 36 16.78 1.50 17.06
C GLY A 36 16.13 0.28 17.73
N LYS A 37 15.95 0.37 19.05
CA LYS A 37 15.51 -0.75 19.89
C LYS A 37 14.09 -1.22 19.55
N ASP A 38 13.18 -0.30 19.24
CA ASP A 38 11.78 -0.63 18.90
C ASP A 38 11.69 -1.47 17.63
N TYR A 39 12.55 -1.20 16.63
CA TYR A 39 12.65 -2.01 15.42
C TYR A 39 13.11 -3.43 15.74
N VAL A 40 14.14 -3.58 16.58
CA VAL A 40 14.67 -4.91 16.97
C VAL A 40 13.62 -5.69 17.74
N LYS A 41 12.97 -5.03 18.71
CA LYS A 41 11.93 -5.65 19.54
C LYS A 41 10.77 -6.14 18.67
N HIS A 42 10.28 -5.30 17.76
CA HIS A 42 9.19 -5.68 16.87
C HIS A 42 9.62 -6.75 15.88
N LEU A 43 10.78 -6.64 15.24
CA LEU A 43 11.27 -7.67 14.30
C LEU A 43 11.44 -9.03 14.98
N ASN A 44 11.96 -9.06 16.21
CA ASN A 44 12.06 -10.30 16.98
C ASN A 44 10.68 -10.87 17.28
N TYR A 45 9.72 -10.03 17.70
CA TYR A 45 8.33 -10.44 17.90
C TYR A 45 7.71 -11.01 16.61
N LEU A 46 8.01 -10.42 15.45
CA LEU A 46 7.54 -10.91 14.15
C LEU A 46 8.17 -12.26 13.76
N ASN A 47 9.41 -12.53 14.20
CA ASN A 47 10.14 -13.75 13.88
C ASN A 47 9.88 -14.89 14.88
N THR A 48 9.36 -14.59 16.07
CA THR A 48 8.90 -15.61 17.01
C THR A 48 7.59 -16.23 16.56
N ARG A 49 7.39 -17.53 16.83
CA ARG A 49 6.11 -18.20 16.60
C ARG A 49 5.11 -17.67 17.63
N THR A 50 4.30 -16.70 17.21
CA THR A 50 3.28 -16.08 18.04
C THR A 50 2.00 -16.91 18.04
N ASP A 51 1.38 -17.05 19.21
CA ASP A 51 0.05 -17.64 19.33
C ASP A 51 -0.96 -16.61 18.81
N LYS A 52 -1.98 -17.05 18.08
CA LYS A 52 -3.05 -16.14 17.59
C LYS A 52 -3.71 -15.39 18.76
N ARG A 53 -3.73 -15.99 19.95
CA ARG A 53 -4.24 -15.41 21.21
C ARG A 53 -3.46 -14.19 21.69
N ASP A 54 -2.21 -14.00 21.27
CA ASP A 54 -1.44 -12.80 21.62
C ASP A 54 -2.13 -11.53 21.09
N THR A 55 -2.80 -11.63 19.94
CA THR A 55 -3.55 -10.52 19.35
C THR A 55 -4.76 -10.14 20.22
N GLU A 56 -5.46 -11.12 20.79
CA GLU A 56 -6.58 -10.88 21.72
C GLU A 56 -6.10 -10.10 22.94
N VAL A 57 -5.00 -10.54 23.56
CA VAL A 57 -4.43 -9.85 24.73
C VAL A 57 -4.08 -8.39 24.40
N LEU A 58 -3.41 -8.15 23.27
CA LEU A 58 -3.05 -6.78 22.84
C LEU A 58 -4.27 -5.92 22.55
N LEU A 59 -5.29 -6.49 21.89
CA LEU A 59 -6.54 -5.81 21.57
C LEU A 59 -7.29 -5.40 22.84
N LEU A 60 -7.55 -6.35 23.75
CA LEU A 60 -8.29 -6.11 24.98
C LEU A 60 -7.57 -5.08 25.86
N ASN A 61 -6.24 -5.18 25.97
CA ASN A 61 -5.44 -4.18 26.68
C ASN A 61 -5.59 -2.79 26.05
N THR A 62 -5.55 -2.68 24.71
CA THR A 62 -5.70 -1.39 24.02
C THR A 62 -7.08 -0.80 24.24
N VAL A 63 -8.13 -1.61 24.09
CA VAL A 63 -9.53 -1.19 24.22
C VAL A 63 -9.83 -0.74 25.64
N ASN A 64 -9.46 -1.52 26.65
CA ASN A 64 -9.69 -1.16 28.06
C ASN A 64 -8.88 0.07 28.48
N ASN A 65 -7.64 0.22 27.97
CA ASN A 65 -6.88 1.44 28.17
C ASN A 65 -7.55 2.66 27.51
N ALA A 66 -8.13 2.50 26.33
CA ALA A 66 -8.85 3.58 25.66
C ALA A 66 -10.12 3.98 26.43
N ILE A 67 -10.93 3.02 26.90
CA ILE A 67 -12.10 3.28 27.75
C ILE A 67 -11.69 4.05 29.01
N LYS A 68 -10.52 3.75 29.60
CA LYS A 68 -10.05 4.42 30.81
C LYS A 68 -9.52 5.83 30.57
N ASN A 69 -8.75 6.04 29.50
CA ASN A 69 -7.89 7.22 29.35
C ASN A 69 -8.28 8.14 28.19
N VAL A 70 -9.23 7.79 27.33
CA VAL A 70 -9.62 8.60 26.15
C VAL A 70 -11.05 9.11 26.34
N PRO A 71 -11.29 10.44 26.35
CA PRO A 71 -12.60 11.03 26.63
C PRO A 71 -13.76 10.44 25.82
N TYR A 72 -13.59 10.26 24.50
CA TYR A 72 -14.62 9.73 23.61
C TYR A 72 -15.12 8.35 24.06
N TYR A 73 -14.19 7.40 24.24
CA TYR A 73 -14.51 6.03 24.63
C TYR A 73 -14.97 5.92 26.09
N ARG A 74 -14.35 6.70 26.99
CA ARG A 74 -14.75 6.77 28.40
C ARG A 74 -16.21 7.20 28.55
N ARG A 75 -16.63 8.23 27.81
CA ARG A 75 -18.02 8.73 27.81
C ARG A 75 -18.98 7.70 27.23
N LEU A 76 -18.62 7.08 26.10
CA LEU A 76 -19.48 6.16 25.39
C LEU A 76 -19.68 4.82 26.14
N TYR A 77 -18.61 4.27 26.72
CA TYR A 77 -18.62 2.93 27.33
C TYR A 77 -18.61 2.94 28.86
N LYS A 78 -18.54 4.11 29.50
CA LYS A 78 -18.75 4.31 30.94
C LYS A 78 -17.95 3.36 31.84
N GLY A 79 -16.69 3.08 31.49
CA GLY A 79 -15.80 2.24 32.28
C GLY A 79 -16.06 0.73 32.17
N LYS A 80 -16.82 0.28 31.16
CA LYS A 80 -17.01 -1.15 30.87
C LYS A 80 -15.67 -1.86 30.66
N ASP A 81 -15.52 -3.04 31.24
CA ASP A 81 -14.34 -3.89 31.07
C ASP A 81 -14.61 -4.95 30.01
N ILE A 82 -13.78 -4.98 28.96
CA ILE A 82 -13.92 -5.88 27.82
C ILE A 82 -12.94 -7.04 27.98
N ASN A 83 -13.47 -8.27 28.05
CA ASN A 83 -12.68 -9.45 28.39
C ASN A 83 -12.61 -10.53 27.30
N SER A 84 -13.28 -10.32 26.16
CA SER A 84 -13.23 -11.21 24.99
C SER A 84 -13.40 -10.45 23.68
N ILE A 85 -12.93 -11.04 22.57
CA ILE A 85 -13.14 -10.50 21.22
C ILE A 85 -14.63 -10.42 20.87
N GLU A 86 -15.44 -11.39 21.30
CA GLU A 86 -16.88 -11.39 21.08
C GLU A 86 -17.53 -10.18 21.77
N MET A 87 -17.22 -9.97 23.05
CA MET A 87 -17.72 -8.81 23.81
C MET A 87 -17.23 -7.48 23.22
N PHE A 88 -16.00 -7.45 22.71
CA PHE A 88 -15.47 -6.30 21.99
C PHE A 88 -16.32 -5.96 20.76
N LYS A 89 -16.60 -6.95 19.90
CA LYS A 89 -17.38 -6.78 18.67
C LYS A 89 -18.83 -6.40 18.95
N ASP A 90 -19.43 -6.94 20.01
CA ASP A 90 -20.81 -6.64 20.41
C ASP A 90 -20.95 -5.28 21.10
N THR A 91 -19.86 -4.75 21.66
CA THR A 91 -19.89 -3.49 22.41
C THR A 91 -19.50 -2.29 21.55
N PHE A 92 -18.48 -2.43 20.71
CA PHE A 92 -17.92 -1.30 19.97
C PHE A 92 -18.59 -1.17 18.62
N GLU A 93 -19.27 -0.06 18.37
CA GLU A 93 -19.74 0.25 17.01
C GLU A 93 -18.58 0.73 16.13
N PRO A 94 -18.50 0.31 14.85
CA PRO A 94 -17.51 0.82 13.92
C PRO A 94 -17.62 2.33 13.72
N ILE A 95 -16.48 3.01 13.74
CA ILE A 95 -16.40 4.46 13.54
C ILE A 95 -15.91 4.79 12.14
N ASP A 96 -16.35 5.91 11.60
CA ASP A 96 -15.87 6.45 10.33
C ASP A 96 -15.03 7.71 10.55
N LYS A 97 -14.51 8.23 9.44
CA LYS A 97 -13.74 9.47 9.40
C LYS A 97 -14.49 10.69 9.94
N ASN A 98 -15.80 10.78 9.72
CA ASN A 98 -16.59 11.94 10.15
C ASN A 98 -16.75 11.94 11.68
N ILE A 99 -16.96 10.77 12.28
CA ILE A 99 -17.00 10.62 13.73
C ILE A 99 -15.69 11.11 14.35
N VAL A 100 -14.54 10.70 13.82
CA VAL A 100 -13.24 11.13 14.34
C VAL A 100 -13.04 12.64 14.16
N LEU A 101 -13.38 13.20 13.00
CA LEU A 101 -13.23 14.63 12.74
C LEU A 101 -14.12 15.49 13.64
N ASN A 102 -15.37 15.09 13.84
CA ASN A 102 -16.34 15.83 14.65
C ASN A 102 -16.06 15.76 16.17
N ASN A 103 -15.20 14.83 16.60
CA ASN A 103 -14.86 14.62 18.01
C ASN A 103 -13.33 14.61 18.22
N PHE A 104 -12.55 15.28 17.36
CA PHE A 104 -11.09 15.13 17.28
C PHE A 104 -10.38 15.22 18.64
N ASP A 105 -10.68 16.25 19.43
CA ASP A 105 -10.04 16.47 20.74
C ASP A 105 -10.41 15.37 21.74
N ASP A 106 -11.63 14.82 21.67
CA ASP A 106 -12.09 13.73 22.54
C ASP A 106 -11.43 12.38 22.22
N PHE A 107 -10.84 12.23 21.03
CA PHE A 107 -10.08 11.02 20.65
C PHE A 107 -8.65 11.04 21.20
N ILE A 108 -8.20 12.14 21.78
CA ILE A 108 -6.85 12.28 22.35
C ILE A 108 -6.85 11.74 23.77
N SER A 109 -5.92 10.83 24.07
CA SER A 109 -5.73 10.26 25.40
C SER A 109 -5.27 11.31 26.39
N ASP A 110 -5.86 11.32 27.60
CA ASP A 110 -5.43 12.15 28.74
C ASP A 110 -3.97 11.89 29.12
N LYS A 111 -3.40 10.75 28.71
CA LYS A 111 -2.02 10.33 28.99
C LYS A 111 -1.05 10.59 27.83
N ILE A 112 -1.50 11.22 26.74
CA ILE A 112 -0.63 11.48 25.60
C ILE A 112 0.54 12.38 26.03
N LYS A 113 1.74 12.05 25.56
CA LYS A 113 2.90 12.93 25.59
C LYS A 113 3.15 13.42 24.17
N LEU A 114 2.70 14.63 23.84
CA LEU A 114 2.74 15.14 22.46
C LEU A 114 4.15 15.14 21.85
N GLU A 115 5.20 15.23 22.67
CA GLU A 115 6.60 15.10 22.22
C GLU A 115 6.93 13.75 21.58
N ASP A 116 6.20 12.68 21.90
CA ASP A 116 6.37 11.33 21.35
C ASP A 116 5.54 11.09 20.08
N TYR A 117 4.76 12.08 19.64
CA TYR A 117 3.80 11.96 18.53
C TYR A 117 4.07 12.99 17.44
N ASP A 118 3.69 12.65 16.21
CA ASP A 118 3.61 13.59 15.10
C ASP A 118 2.13 13.86 14.79
N TYR A 119 1.80 15.13 14.53
CA TYR A 119 0.51 15.50 13.96
C TYR A 119 0.53 15.27 12.44
N VAL A 120 -0.41 14.46 11.94
CA VAL A 120 -0.46 13.99 10.55
C VAL A 120 -1.86 14.20 9.97
N THR A 121 -1.91 14.53 8.68
CA THR A 121 -3.16 14.64 7.91
C THR A 121 -3.19 13.66 6.75
N THR A 122 -4.35 13.06 6.48
CA THR A 122 -4.52 12.17 5.31
C THR A 122 -4.69 12.97 4.02
N SER A 123 -4.14 12.49 2.91
CA SER A 123 -4.44 13.04 1.58
C SER A 123 -5.87 12.64 1.20
N GLY A 124 -6.84 13.51 1.49
CA GLY A 124 -8.27 13.19 1.35
C GLY A 124 -8.74 13.12 -0.11
N THR A 125 -9.27 11.97 -0.53
CA THR A 125 -10.04 11.82 -1.78
C THR A 125 -11.45 12.42 -1.69
N SER A 126 -11.87 12.84 -0.48
CA SER A 126 -13.22 13.28 -0.12
C SER A 126 -13.31 14.76 0.30
N GLY A 127 -12.30 15.58 -0.02
CA GLY A 127 -12.29 17.02 0.25
C GLY A 127 -11.76 17.47 1.63
N VAL A 128 -12.07 16.76 2.73
CA VAL A 128 -11.57 17.11 4.08
C VAL A 128 -10.54 16.09 4.57
N PRO A 129 -9.26 16.45 4.79
CA PRO A 129 -8.26 15.56 5.39
C PRO A 129 -8.63 15.05 6.78
N LEU A 130 -8.43 13.76 7.09
CA LEU A 130 -8.49 13.27 8.47
C LEU A 130 -7.25 13.80 9.21
N LYS A 131 -7.44 14.34 10.41
CA LYS A 131 -6.37 14.81 11.30
C LYS A 131 -6.13 13.77 12.39
N MET A 132 -4.88 13.53 12.76
CA MET A 132 -4.53 12.56 13.80
C MET A 132 -3.13 12.76 14.40
N TYR A 133 -2.96 12.27 15.63
CA TYR A 133 -1.65 12.08 16.24
C TYR A 133 -1.21 10.63 16.07
N LEU A 134 -0.03 10.44 15.46
CA LEU A 134 0.58 9.12 15.30
C LEU A 134 1.91 9.06 16.06
N PRO A 135 2.22 7.96 16.76
CA PRO A 135 3.42 7.86 17.58
C PRO A 135 4.67 7.85 16.68
N LYS A 136 5.76 8.49 17.12
CA LYS A 136 7.01 8.60 16.36
C LYS A 136 7.66 7.23 16.09
N ASN A 137 7.49 6.27 17.00
CA ASN A 137 8.00 4.91 16.83
C ASN A 137 7.23 4.07 15.79
N ARG A 138 6.13 4.57 15.21
CA ARG A 138 5.38 3.89 14.13
C ARG A 138 6.27 3.48 12.96
N PHE A 139 7.30 4.26 12.66
CA PHE A 139 8.24 3.97 11.58
C PHE A 139 9.06 2.72 11.88
N SER A 140 9.47 2.52 13.13
CA SER A 140 10.21 1.32 13.54
C SER A 140 9.34 0.07 13.40
N ILE A 141 8.06 0.16 13.78
CA ILE A 141 7.08 -0.92 13.63
C ILE A 141 6.84 -1.24 12.14
N GLU A 142 6.53 -0.22 11.32
CA GLU A 142 6.25 -0.41 9.91
C GLU A 142 7.46 -0.94 9.12
N ILE A 143 8.66 -0.39 9.35
CA ILE A 143 9.87 -0.85 8.65
C ILE A 143 10.27 -2.27 9.07
N SER A 144 10.11 -2.65 10.35
CA SER A 144 10.37 -4.04 10.77
C SER A 144 9.34 -5.01 10.21
N THR A 145 8.05 -4.63 10.13
CA THR A 145 7.04 -5.43 9.44
C THR A 145 7.38 -5.58 7.95
N LEU A 146 7.74 -4.49 7.25
CA LEU A 146 8.20 -4.58 5.85
C LEU A 146 9.39 -5.51 5.68
N HIS A 147 10.44 -5.35 6.49
CA HIS A 147 11.63 -6.19 6.41
C HIS A 147 11.34 -7.66 6.72
N HIS A 148 10.40 -7.96 7.63
CA HIS A 148 9.95 -9.33 7.88
C HIS A 148 9.28 -9.97 6.66
N TYR A 149 8.46 -9.23 5.89
CA TYR A 149 7.87 -9.77 4.67
C TYR A 149 8.87 -9.82 3.51
N TRP A 150 9.75 -8.84 3.39
CA TRP A 150 10.78 -8.82 2.36
C TRP A 150 11.83 -9.91 2.55
N SER A 151 12.13 -10.30 3.80
CA SER A 151 13.06 -11.40 4.07
C SER A 151 12.57 -12.75 3.56
N LYS A 152 11.26 -12.92 3.32
CA LYS A 152 10.67 -14.13 2.71
C LYS A 152 11.19 -14.37 1.29
N ILE A 153 11.65 -13.33 0.60
CA ILE A 153 12.32 -13.43 -0.71
C ILE A 153 13.83 -13.14 -0.63
N GLY A 154 14.42 -13.27 0.57
CA GLY A 154 15.87 -13.16 0.78
C GLY A 154 16.41 -11.75 0.99
N TYR A 155 15.56 -10.74 1.25
CA TYR A 155 16.03 -9.41 1.60
C TYR A 155 16.57 -9.35 3.04
N ASP A 156 17.83 -8.92 3.18
CA ASP A 156 18.47 -8.72 4.48
C ASP A 156 19.15 -7.35 4.55
N PHE A 157 18.34 -6.30 4.59
CA PHE A 157 18.80 -4.90 4.63
C PHE A 157 19.84 -4.58 3.53
N SER A 158 19.66 -5.19 2.36
CA SER A 158 20.45 -4.97 1.16
C SER A 158 20.17 -3.61 0.54
N LYS A 159 21.07 -3.15 -0.34
CA LYS A 159 20.83 -1.98 -1.18
C LYS A 159 19.57 -2.19 -2.01
N ARG A 160 18.78 -1.13 -2.19
CA ARG A 160 17.57 -1.19 -3.02
C ARG A 160 17.47 -0.01 -3.97
N GLY A 161 17.09 -0.27 -5.21
CA GLY A 161 16.73 0.75 -6.18
C GLY A 161 15.28 1.16 -5.97
N VAL A 162 14.97 2.45 -5.91
CA VAL A 162 13.61 2.95 -5.66
C VAL A 162 13.07 3.67 -6.88
N ILE A 163 12.01 3.13 -7.50
CA ILE A 163 11.31 3.68 -8.67
C ILE A 163 9.84 3.93 -8.31
N ARG A 164 9.62 4.67 -7.23
CA ARG A 164 8.30 4.91 -6.64
C ARG A 164 7.90 6.38 -6.78
N MET A 165 8.52 7.24 -5.96
CA MET A 165 8.23 8.67 -5.91
C MET A 165 9.39 9.50 -6.47
N GLY A 166 9.15 10.80 -6.64
CA GLY A 166 10.18 11.79 -6.94
C GLY A 166 10.06 12.34 -8.34
N GLN A 167 9.55 13.57 -8.47
CA GLN A 167 9.75 14.37 -9.66
C GLN A 167 11.06 15.13 -9.46
N PHE A 168 12.14 14.61 -10.05
CA PHE A 168 13.44 15.26 -9.92
C PHE A 168 13.53 16.46 -10.85
N ALA A 169 14.33 17.47 -10.46
CA ALA A 169 14.76 18.49 -11.40
C ALA A 169 15.40 17.83 -12.62
N LYS A 170 15.23 18.41 -13.82
CA LYS A 170 15.62 17.80 -15.10
C LYS A 170 17.04 17.19 -15.12
N ASN A 171 17.99 17.75 -14.37
CA ASN A 171 19.38 17.29 -14.35
C ASN A 171 19.69 16.27 -13.25
N LYS A 172 18.87 16.15 -12.21
CA LYS A 172 19.08 15.17 -11.14
C LYS A 172 18.64 13.79 -11.65
N ARG A 173 19.55 12.81 -11.55
CA ARG A 173 19.36 11.44 -12.06
C ARG A 173 19.16 10.39 -10.97
N LEU A 174 19.76 10.60 -9.81
CA LEU A 174 19.82 9.66 -8.71
C LEU A 174 19.94 10.45 -7.40
N GLU A 175 19.29 9.96 -6.35
CA GLU A 175 19.52 10.36 -4.98
C GLU A 175 19.87 9.12 -4.16
N ILE A 176 20.94 9.17 -3.36
CA ILE A 176 21.31 8.06 -2.49
C ILE A 176 20.95 8.40 -1.06
N ASN A 177 20.04 7.63 -0.46
CA ASN A 177 19.80 7.67 0.98
C ASN A 177 20.67 6.60 1.66
N PRO A 178 21.74 7.02 2.35
CA PRO A 178 22.68 6.08 2.95
C PRO A 178 22.12 5.33 4.16
N ILE A 179 21.08 5.86 4.79
CA ILE A 179 20.50 5.32 6.02
C ILE A 179 19.62 4.11 5.72
N SER A 180 18.76 4.22 4.71
CA SER A 180 17.89 3.14 4.23
C SER A 180 18.52 2.31 3.11
N LYS A 181 19.73 2.66 2.67
CA LYS A 181 20.46 2.07 1.54
C LYS A 181 19.66 2.12 0.23
N GLU A 182 18.96 3.23 0.02
CA GLU A 182 18.12 3.45 -1.14
C GLU A 182 18.87 4.24 -2.22
N TYR A 183 18.76 3.77 -3.44
CA TYR A 183 19.17 4.46 -4.66
C TYR A 183 17.88 4.89 -5.36
N ILE A 184 17.48 6.13 -5.14
CA ILE A 184 16.18 6.68 -5.51
C ILE A 184 16.28 7.32 -6.89
N PHE A 185 15.43 6.85 -7.80
CA PHE A 185 15.32 7.33 -9.18
C PHE A 185 14.06 8.17 -9.37
N ASP A 186 14.00 8.93 -10.45
CA ASP A 186 12.84 9.74 -10.85
C ASP A 186 11.70 8.81 -11.30
N GLY A 187 10.71 8.60 -10.44
CA GLY A 187 9.58 7.70 -10.70
C GLY A 187 8.60 8.22 -11.76
N PHE A 188 8.76 9.44 -12.26
CA PHE A 188 7.93 10.02 -13.33
C PHE A 188 8.57 9.85 -14.70
N ARG A 189 9.89 9.71 -14.75
CA ARG A 189 10.65 9.56 -15.99
C ARG A 189 10.78 8.08 -16.33
N LEU A 190 10.09 7.63 -17.37
CA LEU A 190 10.07 6.21 -17.78
C LEU A 190 10.39 6.00 -19.27
N ASN A 191 11.14 6.91 -19.89
CA ASN A 191 11.61 6.70 -21.26
C ASN A 191 12.83 5.77 -21.31
N ASP A 192 13.01 5.06 -22.43
CA ASP A 192 14.05 4.04 -22.62
C ASP A 192 15.46 4.54 -22.26
N ASN A 193 15.84 5.77 -22.63
CA ASN A 193 17.17 6.33 -22.31
C ASN A 193 17.40 6.38 -20.80
N TYR A 194 16.41 6.85 -20.03
CA TYR A 194 16.56 6.92 -18.58
C TYR A 194 16.43 5.55 -17.91
N LEU A 195 15.57 4.66 -18.41
CA LEU A 195 15.50 3.28 -17.91
C LEU A 195 16.84 2.54 -18.12
N LEU A 196 17.56 2.83 -19.20
CA LEU A 196 18.92 2.34 -19.42
C LEU A 196 19.91 2.90 -18.39
N GLU A 197 19.83 4.20 -18.06
CA GLU A 197 20.64 4.79 -16.99
C GLU A 197 20.36 4.13 -15.62
N ILE A 198 19.09 3.84 -15.30
CA ILE A 198 18.70 3.10 -14.10
C ILE A 198 19.37 1.72 -14.12
N TYR A 199 19.21 0.95 -15.20
CA TYR A 199 19.80 -0.37 -15.36
C TYR A 199 21.32 -0.37 -15.13
N GLN A 200 22.03 0.57 -15.76
CA GLN A 200 23.48 0.73 -15.60
C GLN A 200 23.85 1.07 -14.15
N CYS A 201 23.07 1.89 -13.46
CA CYS A 201 23.27 2.16 -12.04
C CYS A 201 23.08 0.90 -11.19
N LEU A 202 22.05 0.10 -11.44
CA LEU A 202 21.81 -1.14 -10.69
C LEU A 202 22.99 -2.11 -10.81
N LYS A 203 23.52 -2.29 -12.02
CA LYS A 203 24.74 -3.09 -12.29
C LYS A 203 25.96 -2.50 -11.57
N LYS A 204 26.23 -1.20 -11.78
CA LYS A 204 27.39 -0.50 -11.19
C LYS A 204 27.44 -0.61 -9.66
N TYR A 205 26.30 -0.44 -9.01
CA TYR A 205 26.22 -0.43 -7.54
C TYR A 205 25.87 -1.78 -6.91
N LYS A 206 25.72 -2.83 -7.73
CA LYS A 206 25.32 -4.19 -7.33
C LYS A 206 24.02 -4.18 -6.51
N ILE A 207 22.99 -3.56 -7.08
CA ILE A 207 21.67 -3.42 -6.46
C ILE A 207 20.81 -4.58 -6.96
N GLU A 208 20.41 -5.46 -6.05
CA GLU A 208 19.71 -6.70 -6.38
C GLU A 208 18.20 -6.64 -6.08
N PHE A 209 17.75 -5.63 -5.35
CA PHE A 209 16.35 -5.47 -4.98
C PHE A 209 15.80 -4.14 -5.47
N LEU A 210 14.54 -4.14 -5.92
CA LEU A 210 13.83 -2.94 -6.35
C LEU A 210 12.61 -2.69 -5.50
N HIS A 211 12.29 -1.42 -5.24
CA HIS A 211 11.06 -1.00 -4.59
C HIS A 211 10.40 0.10 -5.44
N GLY A 212 9.16 -0.08 -5.87
CA GLY A 212 8.54 0.86 -6.80
C GLY A 212 7.03 0.92 -6.68
N TYR A 213 6.44 1.82 -7.45
CA TYR A 213 5.03 1.63 -7.80
C TYR A 213 4.92 0.40 -8.71
N PRO A 214 3.88 -0.45 -8.54
CA PRO A 214 3.64 -1.60 -9.40
C PRO A 214 3.72 -1.25 -10.89
N SER A 215 3.11 -0.15 -11.31
CA SER A 215 3.16 0.33 -12.69
C SER A 215 4.59 0.64 -13.16
N ASN A 216 5.38 1.37 -12.36
CA ASN A 216 6.75 1.72 -12.70
C ASN A 216 7.66 0.48 -12.82
N LEU A 217 7.53 -0.48 -11.90
CA LEU A 217 8.28 -1.74 -11.97
C LEU A 217 7.89 -2.56 -13.20
N TYR A 218 6.59 -2.55 -13.53
CA TYR A 218 6.08 -3.21 -14.73
C TYR A 218 6.68 -2.60 -16.01
N PHE A 219 6.71 -1.27 -16.12
CA PHE A 219 7.37 -0.58 -17.23
C PHE A 219 8.87 -0.90 -17.31
N PHE A 220 9.58 -0.88 -16.18
CA PHE A 220 11.00 -1.22 -16.15
C PHE A 220 11.23 -2.68 -16.60
N GLY A 221 10.40 -3.61 -16.13
CA GLY A 221 10.46 -5.01 -16.55
C GLY A 221 10.25 -5.19 -18.06
N LYS A 222 9.26 -4.52 -18.65
CA LYS A 222 9.04 -4.55 -20.11
C LYS A 222 10.24 -3.99 -20.87
N PHE A 223 10.85 -2.91 -20.38
CA PHE A 223 12.07 -2.35 -20.94
C PHE A 223 13.22 -3.36 -20.94
N LEU A 224 13.42 -4.10 -19.84
CA LEU A 224 14.47 -5.13 -19.76
C LEU A 224 14.30 -6.21 -20.84
N ILE A 225 13.07 -6.71 -21.04
CA ILE A 225 12.76 -7.71 -22.07
C ILE A 225 12.95 -7.12 -23.47
N LYS A 226 12.37 -5.94 -23.74
CA LYS A 226 12.42 -5.27 -25.05
C LYS A 226 13.86 -5.08 -25.54
N HIS A 227 14.77 -4.73 -24.64
CA HIS A 227 16.18 -4.46 -24.95
C HIS A 227 17.10 -5.66 -24.73
N ASN A 228 16.54 -6.85 -24.45
CA ASN A 228 17.29 -8.08 -24.20
C ASN A 228 18.43 -7.92 -23.17
N LEU A 229 18.14 -7.21 -22.08
CA LEU A 229 19.12 -6.90 -21.03
C LEU A 229 19.21 -8.04 -20.01
N ASP A 230 20.42 -8.36 -19.54
CA ASP A 230 20.58 -9.34 -18.46
C ASP A 230 20.13 -8.76 -17.12
N TYR A 231 19.08 -9.34 -16.55
CA TYR A 231 18.50 -9.01 -15.25
C TYR A 231 18.59 -10.14 -14.22
N SER A 232 19.40 -11.18 -14.46
CA SER A 232 19.57 -12.33 -13.55
C SER A 232 20.07 -11.96 -12.14
N PHE A 233 20.68 -10.78 -12.00
CA PHE A 233 21.16 -10.25 -10.72
C PHE A 233 20.04 -9.63 -9.85
N ILE A 234 18.84 -9.42 -10.40
CA ILE A 234 17.70 -8.90 -9.64
C ILE A 234 17.05 -10.06 -8.88
N LYS A 235 17.15 -10.03 -7.55
CA LYS A 235 16.65 -11.08 -6.65
C LYS A 235 15.21 -10.87 -6.19
N GLY A 236 14.71 -9.63 -6.25
CA GLY A 236 13.34 -9.37 -5.82
C GLY A 236 12.84 -7.96 -6.09
N MET A 237 11.52 -7.85 -6.18
CA MET A 237 10.80 -6.59 -6.36
C MET A 237 9.77 -6.38 -5.24
N PHE A 238 9.67 -5.15 -4.77
CA PHE A 238 8.74 -4.71 -3.74
C PHE A 238 7.84 -3.62 -4.26
N SER A 239 6.57 -3.63 -3.92
CA SER A 239 5.68 -2.52 -4.27
C SER A 239 4.66 -2.19 -3.19
N SER A 240 4.03 -1.03 -3.39
CA SER A 240 2.87 -0.59 -2.62
C SER A 240 2.16 0.55 -3.32
N SER A 241 1.08 1.01 -2.70
CA SER A 241 0.37 2.25 -3.00
C SER A 241 -0.43 2.25 -4.30
N GLU A 242 -0.31 1.26 -5.17
CA GLU A 242 -1.21 1.04 -6.31
C GLU A 242 -1.81 -0.36 -6.22
N GLN A 243 -2.92 -0.55 -6.90
CA GLN A 243 -3.49 -1.89 -7.02
C GLN A 243 -2.63 -2.72 -7.98
N VAL A 244 -2.21 -3.90 -7.52
CA VAL A 244 -1.54 -4.88 -8.37
C VAL A 244 -2.60 -5.73 -9.07
N SER A 245 -2.60 -5.73 -10.40
CA SER A 245 -3.47 -6.61 -11.17
C SER A 245 -2.92 -8.05 -11.21
N PRO A 246 -3.77 -9.08 -11.39
CA PRO A 246 -3.32 -10.46 -11.58
C PRO A 246 -2.29 -10.59 -12.72
N HIS A 247 -2.47 -9.81 -13.79
CA HIS A 247 -1.54 -9.76 -14.91
C HIS A 247 -0.16 -9.21 -14.51
N MET A 248 -0.08 -8.10 -13.77
CA MET A 248 1.20 -7.59 -13.26
C MET A 248 1.89 -8.61 -12.36
N TYR A 249 1.14 -9.24 -11.45
CA TYR A 249 1.68 -10.28 -10.58
C TYR A 249 2.25 -11.48 -11.37
N SER A 250 1.52 -11.92 -12.40
CA SER A 250 1.97 -12.98 -13.31
C SER A 250 3.20 -12.56 -14.12
N PHE A 251 3.25 -11.32 -14.60
CA PHE A 251 4.39 -10.79 -15.34
C PHE A 251 5.67 -10.81 -14.50
N PHE A 252 5.64 -10.33 -13.26
CA PHE A 252 6.83 -10.35 -12.40
C PHE A 252 7.30 -11.78 -12.09
N ASN A 253 6.39 -12.64 -11.64
CA ASN A 253 6.78 -13.97 -11.16
C ASN A 253 7.00 -15.00 -12.27
N LYS A 254 6.25 -14.95 -13.37
CA LYS A 254 6.31 -15.97 -14.45
C LYS A 254 7.10 -15.51 -15.66
N ILE A 255 6.92 -14.26 -16.10
CA ILE A 255 7.58 -13.76 -17.32
C ILE A 255 9.00 -13.30 -16.99
N LEU A 256 9.18 -12.45 -15.96
CA LEU A 256 10.52 -12.06 -15.51
C LEU A 256 11.18 -13.14 -14.63
N GLY A 257 10.41 -14.01 -13.98
CA GLY A 257 10.96 -14.96 -13.02
C GLY A 257 11.52 -14.31 -11.75
N ILE A 258 11.12 -13.08 -11.44
CA ILE A 258 11.62 -12.32 -10.29
C ILE A 258 10.57 -12.36 -9.17
N PRO A 259 10.92 -12.84 -7.96
CA PRO A 259 10.02 -12.83 -6.82
C PRO A 259 9.49 -11.43 -6.50
N PHE A 260 8.18 -11.34 -6.28
CA PHE A 260 7.49 -10.06 -6.11
C PHE A 260 6.63 -10.01 -4.85
N VAL A 261 6.86 -9.02 -4.00
CA VAL A 261 6.09 -8.77 -2.78
C VAL A 261 5.41 -7.41 -2.86
N ASP A 262 4.08 -7.37 -2.79
CA ASP A 262 3.32 -6.12 -2.63
C ASP A 262 2.85 -5.99 -1.18
N PHE A 263 2.70 -4.75 -0.71
CA PHE A 263 2.08 -4.49 0.58
C PHE A 263 1.01 -3.40 0.51
N TYR A 264 -0.03 -3.63 1.30
CA TYR A 264 -1.06 -2.69 1.66
C TYR A 264 -0.83 -2.15 3.07
N GLY A 265 -0.98 -0.84 3.17
CA GLY A 265 -1.01 -0.10 4.43
C GLY A 265 -1.64 1.26 4.17
N HIS A 266 -2.05 1.92 5.24
CA HIS A 266 -2.73 3.21 5.17
C HIS A 266 -2.20 4.18 6.23
N THR A 267 -2.58 5.45 6.11
CA THR A 267 -1.98 6.54 6.90
C THR A 267 -2.25 6.37 8.39
N GLU A 268 -3.42 5.84 8.74
CA GLU A 268 -3.87 5.62 10.11
C GLU A 268 -3.12 4.48 10.83
N LYS A 269 -2.30 3.69 10.11
CA LYS A 269 -1.46 2.61 10.66
C LYS A 269 -2.24 1.58 11.49
N LEU A 270 -3.41 1.17 11.01
CA LEU A 270 -4.26 0.18 11.69
C LEU A 270 -4.16 -1.20 11.06
N ILE A 271 -3.96 -1.27 9.75
CA ILE A 271 -3.94 -2.51 8.98
C ILE A 271 -2.66 -2.55 8.17
N PHE A 272 -1.97 -3.67 8.24
CA PHE A 272 -0.86 -4.01 7.36
C PHE A 272 -1.14 -5.37 6.75
N ALA A 273 -1.04 -5.47 5.44
CA ALA A 273 -1.13 -6.74 4.73
C ALA A 273 -0.08 -6.81 3.63
N ALA A 274 0.53 -7.97 3.42
CA ALA A 274 1.52 -8.12 2.36
C ALA A 274 1.43 -9.50 1.70
N THR A 275 1.77 -9.57 0.43
CA THR A 275 1.98 -10.85 -0.24
C THR A 275 3.27 -11.50 0.27
N ASN A 276 3.44 -12.79 0.02
CA ASN A 276 4.58 -13.56 0.53
C ASN A 276 5.61 -13.93 -0.55
N GLY A 277 5.46 -13.41 -1.77
CA GLY A 277 6.31 -13.75 -2.92
C GLY A 277 5.95 -15.08 -3.61
N VAL A 278 4.97 -15.83 -3.08
CA VAL A 278 4.53 -17.11 -3.64
C VAL A 278 3.13 -16.99 -4.26
N SER A 279 2.20 -16.34 -3.57
CA SER A 279 0.85 -16.09 -4.07
C SER A 279 0.47 -14.61 -4.07
N SER A 280 -0.49 -14.24 -4.92
CA SER A 280 -1.07 -12.89 -4.96
C SER A 280 -1.98 -12.56 -3.78
N ASP A 281 -2.22 -13.51 -2.87
CA ASP A 281 -2.98 -13.28 -1.65
C ASP A 281 -2.18 -12.39 -0.68
N TYR A 282 -2.87 -11.47 -0.02
CA TYR A 282 -2.31 -10.62 1.02
C TYR A 282 -2.53 -11.27 2.38
N TYR A 283 -1.47 -11.38 3.17
CA TYR A 283 -1.51 -11.88 4.53
C TYR A 283 -1.56 -10.67 5.47
N VAL A 284 -2.64 -10.51 6.21
CA VAL A 284 -2.78 -9.47 7.22
C VAL A 284 -1.89 -9.81 8.41
N ASP A 285 -1.09 -8.85 8.86
CA ASP A 285 -0.26 -9.03 10.05
C ASP A 285 -1.01 -8.54 11.29
N SER A 286 -1.65 -9.47 12.02
CA SER A 286 -2.46 -9.15 13.20
C SER A 286 -1.64 -8.56 14.36
N ARG A 287 -0.31 -8.67 14.29
CA ARG A 287 0.64 -8.07 15.24
C ARG A 287 0.85 -6.57 14.98
N TYR A 288 0.43 -6.08 13.81
CA TYR A 288 0.45 -4.67 13.45
C TYR A 288 -0.82 -3.94 13.94
N GLY A 289 -1.98 -4.61 13.79
CA GLY A 289 -3.28 -4.14 14.25
C GLY A 289 -4.36 -5.21 14.09
N TYR A 290 -5.48 -5.06 14.80
CA TYR A 290 -6.59 -5.99 14.69
C TYR A 290 -7.49 -5.62 13.50
N THR A 291 -7.72 -6.57 12.60
CA THR A 291 -8.42 -6.34 11.33
C THR A 291 -9.70 -7.16 11.23
N GLU A 292 -10.77 -6.52 10.76
CA GLU A 292 -12.06 -7.11 10.47
C GLU A 292 -12.46 -6.78 9.01
N ILE A 293 -13.41 -7.55 8.46
CA ILE A 293 -14.10 -7.23 7.20
C ILE A 293 -15.59 -7.18 7.49
N LEU A 294 -16.20 -6.00 7.30
CA LEU A 294 -17.60 -5.75 7.64
C LEU A 294 -18.43 -5.39 6.40
N ASN A 295 -19.69 -5.82 6.37
CA ASN A 295 -20.66 -5.39 5.36
C ASN A 295 -21.30 -4.03 5.73
N SER A 296 -22.23 -3.55 4.90
CA SER A 296 -22.96 -2.29 5.13
C SER A 296 -23.75 -2.24 6.45
N GLN A 297 -24.09 -3.39 7.01
CA GLN A 297 -24.80 -3.54 8.28
C GLN A 297 -23.83 -3.77 9.45
N ASN A 298 -22.53 -3.52 9.26
CA ASN A 298 -21.47 -3.71 10.27
C ASN A 298 -21.27 -5.17 10.74
N ASN A 299 -21.79 -6.15 10.01
CA ASN A 299 -21.63 -7.57 10.32
C ASN A 299 -20.42 -8.15 9.59
N ALA A 300 -19.75 -9.13 10.22
CA ALA A 300 -18.65 -9.86 9.60
C ALA A 300 -19.09 -10.51 8.28
N THR A 301 -18.25 -10.42 7.26
CA THR A 301 -18.57 -10.88 5.90
C THR A 301 -17.31 -11.37 5.17
N VAL A 302 -17.51 -12.17 4.12
CA VAL A 302 -16.43 -12.65 3.24
C VAL A 302 -15.92 -11.53 2.32
N GLU A 303 -16.78 -10.59 1.97
CA GLU A 303 -16.46 -9.45 1.13
C GLU A 303 -17.11 -8.20 1.72
N GLY A 304 -16.29 -7.16 1.93
CA GLY A 304 -16.74 -5.91 2.55
C GLY A 304 -15.60 -4.94 2.83
N GLU A 305 -15.88 -3.98 3.69
CA GLU A 305 -14.95 -2.92 4.08
C GLU A 305 -13.94 -3.42 5.12
N LEU A 306 -12.67 -3.09 4.91
CA LEU A 306 -11.61 -3.31 5.88
C LEU A 306 -11.77 -2.35 7.07
N VAL A 307 -11.85 -2.93 8.27
CA VAL A 307 -12.02 -2.21 9.52
C VAL A 307 -10.85 -2.53 10.45
N GLY A 308 -10.20 -1.51 10.98
CA GLY A 308 -8.97 -1.64 11.75
C GLY A 308 -9.09 -1.11 13.18
N THR A 309 -8.45 -1.80 14.12
CA THR A 309 -8.22 -1.32 15.48
C THR A 309 -6.72 -1.25 15.75
N THR A 310 -6.25 -0.10 16.23
CA THR A 310 -4.82 0.07 16.52
C THR A 310 -4.39 -0.85 17.66
N LEU A 311 -3.14 -1.34 17.59
CA LEU A 311 -2.46 -1.96 18.72
C LEU A 311 -1.26 -1.13 19.21
N ASN A 312 -0.90 -0.07 18.46
CA ASN A 312 0.37 0.63 18.60
C ASN A 312 0.22 2.14 18.82
N ASN A 313 -1.00 2.70 18.79
CA ASN A 313 -1.26 4.12 19.03
C ASN A 313 -2.15 4.33 20.26
N GLN A 314 -1.55 4.39 21.45
CA GLN A 314 -2.28 4.63 22.71
C GLN A 314 -2.60 6.11 22.96
N GLY A 315 -1.96 7.04 22.23
CA GLY A 315 -2.16 8.48 22.36
C GLY A 315 -3.42 8.98 21.66
N MET A 316 -3.79 8.38 20.53
CA MET A 316 -5.05 8.66 19.84
C MET A 316 -5.58 7.37 19.20
N PRO A 317 -6.08 6.41 19.98
CA PRO A 317 -6.44 5.11 19.47
C PRO A 317 -7.70 5.17 18.60
N LEU A 318 -7.60 4.63 17.38
CA LEU A 318 -8.77 4.36 16.55
C LEU A 318 -9.17 2.89 16.74
N ILE A 319 -10.43 2.68 17.12
CA ILE A 319 -11.01 1.38 17.44
C ILE A 319 -12.18 1.12 16.49
N ARG A 320 -12.15 -0.03 15.81
CA ARG A 320 -13.07 -0.41 14.73
C ARG A 320 -13.27 0.70 13.68
N TYR A 321 -12.18 1.31 13.23
CA TYR A 321 -12.22 2.37 12.23
C TYR A 321 -12.35 1.83 10.82
N LYS A 322 -13.36 2.33 10.10
CA LYS A 322 -13.66 2.06 8.70
C LYS A 322 -12.66 2.72 7.77
N SER A 323 -11.85 1.93 7.06
CA SER A 323 -10.77 2.44 6.20
C SER A 323 -11.27 3.08 4.89
N GLY A 324 -12.48 2.75 4.47
CA GLY A 324 -13.02 3.05 3.15
C GLY A 324 -12.55 2.10 2.05
N ASP A 325 -11.61 1.18 2.34
CA ASP A 325 -11.06 0.21 1.40
C ASP A 325 -11.77 -1.14 1.51
N GLU A 326 -12.07 -1.77 0.38
CA GLU A 326 -12.74 -3.09 0.35
C GLU A 326 -11.76 -4.23 0.08
N ALA A 327 -12.07 -5.39 0.63
CA ALA A 327 -11.31 -6.62 0.43
C ALA A 327 -12.21 -7.85 0.36
N ILE A 328 -11.64 -8.93 -0.19
CA ILE A 328 -12.26 -10.26 -0.22
C ILE A 328 -11.39 -11.24 0.57
N LEU A 329 -11.99 -12.00 1.48
CA LEU A 329 -11.33 -13.10 2.16
C LEU A 329 -10.91 -14.19 1.16
N SER A 330 -9.68 -14.65 1.29
CA SER A 330 -9.19 -15.86 0.64
C SER A 330 -9.78 -17.08 1.33
N GLN A 331 -10.05 -18.13 0.55
CA GLN A 331 -10.45 -19.45 1.06
C GLN A 331 -9.38 -20.10 1.95
N LYS A 332 -8.16 -19.55 1.98
CA LYS A 332 -7.10 -19.94 2.92
C LYS A 332 -7.35 -19.46 4.35
N THR A 333 -8.31 -18.56 4.58
CA THR A 333 -8.59 -18.01 5.91
C THR A 333 -9.48 -18.99 6.69
N SER A 334 -9.00 -19.45 7.85
CA SER A 334 -9.79 -20.29 8.75
C SER A 334 -10.74 -19.46 9.64
N VAL A 335 -11.72 -20.10 10.27
CA VAL A 335 -12.60 -19.45 11.25
C VAL A 335 -11.79 -18.85 12.42
N ASP A 336 -10.77 -19.56 12.89
CA ASP A 336 -9.86 -19.07 13.93
C ASP A 336 -9.08 -17.84 13.46
N ASP A 337 -8.65 -17.81 12.20
CA ASP A 337 -7.99 -16.63 11.64
C ASP A 337 -8.90 -15.40 11.66
N ILE A 338 -10.18 -15.57 11.32
CA ILE A 338 -11.19 -14.51 11.36
C ILE A 338 -11.36 -13.99 12.80
N LYS A 339 -11.45 -14.89 13.78
CA LYS A 339 -11.58 -14.51 15.19
C LYS A 339 -10.45 -13.57 15.62
N PHE A 340 -9.21 -13.96 15.35
CA PHE A 340 -8.01 -13.25 15.81
C PHE A 340 -7.48 -12.19 14.81
N GLY A 341 -8.18 -11.91 13.71
CA GLY A 341 -7.76 -10.93 12.71
C GLY A 341 -6.54 -11.32 11.87
N ASN A 342 -6.20 -12.61 11.81
CA ASN A 342 -5.10 -13.20 11.03
C ASN A 342 -5.53 -13.47 9.58
N LEU A 343 -6.17 -12.50 8.94
CA LEU A 343 -6.88 -12.72 7.68
C LEU A 343 -5.91 -12.97 6.51
N VAL A 344 -6.34 -13.80 5.56
CA VAL A 344 -5.71 -13.90 4.23
C VAL A 344 -6.70 -13.31 3.23
N LEU A 345 -6.29 -12.31 2.47
CA LEU A 345 -7.13 -11.59 1.51
C LEU A 345 -6.78 -12.04 0.10
N LYS A 346 -7.79 -12.42 -0.69
CA LYS A 346 -7.61 -12.75 -2.11
C LYS A 346 -7.21 -11.52 -2.93
N GLY A 347 -7.61 -10.35 -2.47
CA GLY A 347 -7.23 -9.07 -3.05
C GLY A 347 -7.85 -7.91 -2.29
N ILE A 348 -7.28 -6.73 -2.48
CA ILE A 348 -7.76 -5.47 -1.94
C ILE A 348 -8.25 -4.65 -3.14
N LYS A 349 -9.55 -4.36 -3.17
CA LYS A 349 -10.21 -3.63 -4.27
C LYS A 349 -9.95 -2.13 -4.21
N GLY A 350 -9.43 -1.65 -3.08
CA GLY A 350 -9.23 -0.23 -2.79
C GLY A 350 -10.53 0.47 -2.43
N ARG A 351 -10.54 1.80 -2.47
CA ARG A 351 -11.71 2.58 -2.04
C ARG A 351 -12.85 2.49 -3.04
N LEU A 352 -13.97 1.90 -2.59
CA LEU A 352 -15.18 1.72 -3.40
C LEU A 352 -15.60 3.04 -4.06
N SER A 353 -15.68 4.14 -3.30
CA SER A 353 -16.09 5.45 -3.83
C SER A 353 -15.25 5.95 -5.00
N SER A 354 -13.96 5.60 -5.03
CA SER A 354 -13.02 6.00 -6.08
C SER A 354 -12.91 5.00 -7.24
N SER A 355 -13.60 3.86 -7.16
CA SER A 355 -13.61 2.83 -8.20
C SER A 355 -14.94 2.72 -8.94
N LYS A 356 -15.97 3.51 -8.61
CA LYS A 356 -17.28 3.50 -9.28
C LYS A 356 -17.26 4.24 -10.61
N ILE A 357 -17.69 3.54 -11.66
CA ILE A 357 -18.05 4.09 -12.96
C ILE A 357 -19.57 4.13 -13.01
N PHE A 358 -20.13 5.34 -13.06
CA PHE A 358 -21.58 5.56 -13.00
C PHE A 358 -22.23 5.50 -14.38
N TYR A 359 -23.35 4.81 -14.46
CA TYR A 359 -24.28 4.81 -15.59
C TYR A 359 -25.19 6.04 -15.56
N LYS A 360 -25.95 6.26 -16.65
CA LYS A 360 -26.84 7.41 -16.77
C LYS A 360 -27.97 7.40 -15.73
N ASN A 361 -28.44 6.22 -15.35
CA ASN A 361 -29.50 6.02 -14.35
C ASN A 361 -29.01 6.16 -12.88
N GLY A 362 -27.70 6.32 -12.66
CA GLY A 362 -27.11 6.44 -11.32
C GLY A 362 -26.58 5.13 -10.73
N ASP A 363 -26.87 3.98 -11.36
CA ASP A 363 -26.22 2.71 -11.04
C ASP A 363 -24.74 2.77 -11.41
N TYR A 364 -23.95 1.79 -10.98
CA TYR A 364 -22.52 1.78 -11.23
C TYR A 364 -21.95 0.38 -11.41
N VAL A 365 -20.80 0.33 -12.08
CA VAL A 365 -19.87 -0.80 -12.08
C VAL A 365 -18.54 -0.37 -11.45
N THR A 366 -17.82 -1.29 -10.82
CA THR A 366 -16.48 -0.98 -10.31
C THR A 366 -15.45 -1.15 -11.42
N ALA A 367 -14.45 -0.27 -11.49
CA ALA A 367 -13.35 -0.37 -12.43
C ALA A 367 -12.61 -1.72 -12.32
N THR A 368 -12.60 -2.32 -11.13
CA THR A 368 -12.04 -3.65 -10.87
C THR A 368 -12.85 -4.80 -11.49
N ALA A 369 -14.14 -4.61 -11.79
CA ALA A 369 -14.92 -5.60 -12.54
C ALA A 369 -14.57 -5.57 -14.05
N LEU A 370 -13.92 -4.50 -14.51
CA LEU A 370 -13.54 -4.31 -15.91
C LEU A 370 -12.15 -4.88 -16.24
N VAL A 371 -11.65 -5.88 -15.49
CA VAL A 371 -10.36 -6.55 -15.78
C VAL A 371 -10.41 -7.26 -17.14
N LEU A 372 -9.46 -6.99 -18.02
CA LEU A 372 -9.39 -7.64 -19.32
C LEU A 372 -8.92 -9.10 -19.16
N HIS A 373 -9.32 -9.96 -20.08
CA HIS A 373 -8.90 -11.37 -20.12
C HIS A 373 -8.08 -11.64 -21.37
N GLY A 374 -7.49 -12.84 -21.45
CA GLY A 374 -6.66 -13.24 -22.59
C GLY A 374 -5.31 -12.53 -22.64
N ASP A 375 -4.75 -12.46 -23.85
CA ASP A 375 -3.46 -11.84 -24.17
C ASP A 375 -3.58 -10.34 -24.48
N ILE A 376 -4.77 -9.73 -24.30
CA ILE A 376 -4.99 -8.29 -24.55
C ILE A 376 -3.99 -7.41 -23.80
N TYR A 377 -3.68 -7.75 -22.55
CA TYR A 377 -2.70 -7.01 -21.75
C TYR A 377 -1.26 -7.11 -22.30
N GLU A 378 -0.96 -8.11 -23.12
CA GLU A 378 0.33 -8.25 -23.82
C GLU A 378 0.40 -7.39 -25.10
N LYS A 379 -0.76 -6.93 -25.59
CA LYS A 379 -0.92 -6.10 -26.80
C LYS A 379 -1.10 -4.60 -26.49
N ILE A 380 -1.10 -4.21 -25.22
CA ILE A 380 -1.21 -2.80 -24.80
C ILE A 380 -0.14 -2.46 -23.77
N ASP A 381 0.27 -1.19 -23.75
CA ASP A 381 1.22 -0.69 -22.75
C ASP A 381 0.55 -0.02 -21.55
N GLY A 382 -0.75 0.26 -21.64
CA GLY A 382 -1.50 0.89 -20.56
C GLY A 382 -3.00 0.94 -20.81
N LEU A 383 -3.76 0.89 -19.70
CA LEU A 383 -5.21 1.00 -19.66
C LEU A 383 -5.61 1.93 -18.50
N GLN A 384 -6.49 2.89 -18.75
CA GLN A 384 -7.08 3.76 -17.72
C GLN A 384 -8.50 4.14 -18.09
N TYR A 385 -9.40 4.06 -17.11
CA TYR A 385 -10.76 4.55 -17.22
C TYR A 385 -10.81 6.03 -16.82
N PHE A 386 -11.46 6.85 -17.64
CA PHE A 386 -11.67 8.26 -17.35
C PHE A 386 -13.14 8.61 -17.51
N GLN A 387 -13.76 9.06 -16.42
CA GLN A 387 -15.17 9.42 -16.40
C GLN A 387 -15.34 10.87 -15.96
N LYS A 388 -15.89 11.70 -16.84
CA LYS A 388 -16.21 13.11 -16.57
C LYS A 388 -17.70 13.35 -16.37
N GLU A 389 -18.55 12.48 -16.91
CA GLU A 389 -20.00 12.59 -16.89
C GLU A 389 -20.60 11.20 -16.66
N LYS A 390 -21.68 11.11 -15.89
CA LYS A 390 -22.42 9.85 -15.70
C LYS A 390 -22.92 9.32 -17.04
N GLY A 391 -22.80 8.02 -17.27
CA GLY A 391 -23.23 7.39 -18.52
C GLY A 391 -22.26 7.56 -19.69
N LYS A 392 -21.12 8.23 -19.51
CA LYS A 392 -20.04 8.30 -20.51
C LYS A 392 -18.71 7.81 -19.94
N LEU A 393 -17.91 7.13 -20.75
CA LEU A 393 -16.61 6.62 -20.33
C LEU A 393 -15.54 6.69 -21.42
N ASP A 394 -14.41 7.31 -21.12
CA ASP A 394 -13.22 7.23 -21.96
C ASP A 394 -12.37 6.05 -21.48
N VAL A 395 -12.24 5.03 -22.31
CA VAL A 395 -11.29 3.93 -22.10
C VAL A 395 -9.97 4.32 -22.77
N ARG A 396 -9.04 4.86 -21.97
CA ARG A 396 -7.74 5.33 -22.47
C ARG A 396 -6.77 4.17 -22.61
N ILE A 397 -6.17 4.03 -23.79
CA ILE A 397 -5.28 2.92 -24.13
C ILE A 397 -3.97 3.46 -24.68
N VAL A 398 -2.85 2.94 -24.15
CA VAL A 398 -1.53 3.11 -24.77
C VAL A 398 -1.27 1.86 -25.61
N LYS A 399 -1.16 2.02 -26.93
CA LYS A 399 -0.87 0.92 -27.86
C LYS A 399 0.59 0.52 -27.76
N ASN A 400 0.88 -0.78 -27.82
CA ASN A 400 2.24 -1.26 -28.02
C ASN A 400 2.47 -1.71 -29.47
N GLU A 401 3.68 -2.20 -29.77
CA GLU A 401 4.08 -2.63 -31.12
C GLU A 401 3.28 -3.83 -31.65
N SER A 402 2.64 -4.61 -30.78
CA SER A 402 1.80 -5.76 -31.12
C SER A 402 0.32 -5.39 -31.30
N PHE A 403 -0.08 -4.14 -31.01
CA PHE A 403 -1.47 -3.72 -31.16
C PHE A 403 -1.89 -3.70 -32.63
N ARG A 404 -2.98 -4.39 -32.98
CA ARG A 404 -3.53 -4.44 -34.34
C ARG A 404 -5.04 -4.15 -34.32
N ASN A 405 -5.66 -4.12 -35.50
CA ASN A 405 -7.10 -3.88 -35.62
C ASN A 405 -7.92 -4.99 -34.94
N GLU A 406 -7.43 -6.23 -34.95
CA GLU A 406 -8.03 -7.37 -34.26
C GLU A 406 -8.07 -7.13 -32.75
N THR A 407 -7.01 -6.56 -32.16
CA THR A 407 -6.97 -6.17 -30.74
C THR A 407 -8.02 -5.13 -30.41
N GLU A 408 -8.23 -4.16 -31.32
CA GLU A 408 -9.26 -3.15 -31.13
C GLU A 408 -10.66 -3.77 -31.15
N GLN A 409 -10.93 -4.72 -32.04
CA GLN A 409 -12.21 -5.43 -32.09
C GLN A 409 -12.42 -6.30 -30.85
N GLU A 410 -11.37 -6.98 -30.39
CA GLU A 410 -11.39 -7.77 -29.16
C GLU A 410 -11.72 -6.88 -27.94
N LEU A 411 -11.10 -5.72 -27.83
CA LEU A 411 -11.39 -4.72 -26.79
C LEU A 411 -12.83 -4.24 -26.85
N LYS A 412 -13.34 -3.88 -28.05
CA LYS A 412 -14.73 -3.46 -28.24
C LYS A 412 -15.68 -4.56 -27.77
N SER A 413 -15.48 -5.79 -28.23
CA SER A 413 -16.29 -6.93 -27.83
C SER A 413 -16.33 -7.12 -26.30
N VAL A 414 -15.18 -7.03 -25.63
CA VAL A 414 -15.09 -7.17 -24.16
C VAL A 414 -15.86 -6.04 -23.45
N PHE A 415 -15.74 -4.80 -23.90
CA PHE A 415 -16.43 -3.68 -23.26
C PHE A 415 -17.92 -3.66 -23.59
N ASP A 416 -18.31 -4.02 -24.81
CA ASP A 416 -19.71 -4.19 -25.21
C ASP A 416 -20.40 -5.22 -24.33
N GLU A 417 -19.76 -6.38 -24.09
CA GLU A 417 -20.28 -7.41 -23.19
C GLU A 417 -20.41 -6.91 -21.75
N LYS A 418 -19.35 -6.29 -21.20
CA LYS A 418 -19.31 -5.86 -19.80
C LYS A 418 -20.28 -4.74 -19.49
N PHE A 419 -20.46 -3.82 -20.42
CA PHE A 419 -21.31 -2.67 -20.22
C PHE A 419 -22.75 -2.93 -20.65
N ASN A 420 -22.98 -3.86 -21.58
CA ASN A 420 -24.30 -4.23 -22.08
C ASN A 420 -25.17 -3.00 -22.40
N SER A 421 -24.61 -2.02 -23.12
CA SER A 421 -25.22 -0.73 -23.48
C SER A 421 -25.61 0.22 -22.34
N ASN A 422 -25.22 -0.05 -21.09
CA ASN A 422 -25.54 0.82 -19.94
C ASN A 422 -24.68 2.10 -19.88
N ILE A 423 -23.61 2.17 -20.67
CA ILE A 423 -22.71 3.32 -20.75
C ILE A 423 -22.26 3.55 -22.19
N ASP A 424 -22.18 4.81 -22.58
CA ASP A 424 -21.57 5.24 -23.84
C ASP A 424 -20.05 5.34 -23.62
N TYR A 425 -19.33 4.30 -24.04
CA TYR A 425 -17.87 4.26 -23.92
C TYR A 425 -17.20 4.52 -25.27
N LYS A 426 -16.01 5.12 -25.22
CA LYS A 426 -15.13 5.23 -26.38
C LYS A 426 -13.71 4.81 -26.06
N LEU A 427 -13.07 4.15 -27.01
CA LEU A 427 -11.63 3.88 -26.96
C LEU A 427 -10.88 5.16 -27.32
N VAL A 428 -10.01 5.63 -26.43
CA VAL A 428 -9.18 6.84 -26.64
C VAL A 428 -7.73 6.43 -26.63
N TYR A 429 -7.04 6.56 -27.77
CA TYR A 429 -5.62 6.22 -27.86
C TYR A 429 -4.75 7.38 -27.41
N VAL A 430 -3.92 7.14 -26.41
CA VAL A 430 -3.06 8.14 -25.77
C VAL A 430 -1.61 7.69 -25.80
N LYS A 431 -0.68 8.66 -25.79
CA LYS A 431 0.75 8.35 -25.70
C LYS A 431 1.17 7.94 -24.29
N GLU A 432 0.52 8.51 -23.27
CA GLU A 432 0.78 8.24 -21.86
C GLU A 432 -0.51 8.33 -21.04
N LEU A 433 -0.54 7.65 -19.90
CA LEU A 433 -1.69 7.67 -18.97
C LEU A 433 -1.53 8.79 -17.94
N GLU A 434 -2.66 9.32 -17.47
CA GLU A 434 -2.68 10.41 -16.47
C GLU A 434 -2.29 9.86 -15.08
N LYS A 435 -1.27 10.47 -14.47
CA LYS A 435 -0.81 10.16 -13.11
C LYS A 435 -1.23 11.28 -12.15
N LYS A 436 -1.41 10.96 -10.87
CA LYS A 436 -1.62 11.98 -9.82
C LYS A 436 -0.36 12.84 -9.63
N GLU A 437 -0.50 13.96 -8.91
CA GLU A 437 0.62 14.84 -8.53
C GLU A 437 1.76 14.10 -7.83
N ASN A 438 1.45 13.04 -7.08
CA ASN A 438 2.44 12.21 -6.40
C ASN A 438 3.03 11.09 -7.27
N GLY A 439 2.64 11.01 -8.55
CA GLY A 439 3.15 10.06 -9.55
C GLY A 439 2.38 8.74 -9.61
N LYS A 440 1.41 8.55 -8.71
CA LYS A 440 0.58 7.34 -8.65
C LYS A 440 -0.31 7.24 -9.88
N LEU A 441 -0.30 6.07 -10.52
CA LEU A 441 -1.26 5.72 -11.56
C LEU A 441 -2.55 5.18 -10.92
N LEU A 442 -3.69 5.74 -11.32
CA LEU A 442 -5.00 5.18 -10.98
C LEU A 442 -5.59 4.46 -12.18
N LEU A 443 -6.24 3.32 -11.91
CA LEU A 443 -7.03 2.61 -12.92
C LEU A 443 -8.25 3.42 -13.36
N LEU A 444 -8.89 4.17 -12.44
CA LEU A 444 -10.01 5.06 -12.71
C LEU A 444 -9.71 6.49 -12.25
N ILE A 445 -9.97 7.44 -13.13
CA ILE A 445 -10.06 8.87 -12.81
C ILE A 445 -11.51 9.29 -13.02
N SER A 446 -12.22 9.55 -11.93
CA SER A 446 -13.57 10.09 -11.96
C SER A 446 -13.56 11.58 -11.58
N LYS A 447 -14.23 12.41 -12.39
CA LYS A 447 -14.43 13.85 -12.18
C LYS A 447 -15.92 14.22 -12.07
N ILE A 448 -16.77 13.25 -11.73
CA ILE A 448 -18.21 13.44 -11.48
C ILE A 448 -18.42 14.19 -10.17
#